data_AF-A0A2J8W619-F1
#
_entry.id   AF-A0A2J8W619-F1
#
_cell.length_a   1.000
_cell.length_b   1.000
_cell.length_c   1.000
_cell.angle_alpha   90.00
_cell.angle_beta   90.00
_cell.angle_gamma   90.00
#
_symmetry.space_group_name_H-M   'P 1'
#
loop_
_entity.id
_entity.type
_entity.pdbx_description
1 polymer ?
#
loop_
_entity_poly.entity_id
_entity_poly.type
_entity_poly.pdbx_seq_one_letter_code
_entity_poly.pdbx_strand_id
1 'polypeptide(L)'
;MKMHLQRALVVLALLNFATVSLSLSTCTTLDFGHIKKKRVEAIRGQILSKLRLTSPPEPTVMTHVPYQVLALYNSTRELLEEMHGEREEGCTQENTESEYYAKEIHKFDMIQGLAEHNELAVCPKGITSKVFRFNVSSVEKNRTNLFRAEFRVLRVPNPSSKRNEQRIELFQILRPDEHIAKQRYIGGKNLPTRGTAEWLSFDVTDTVREWLLRRESNLGLEISIHCPCHTFQPNGDILENIHEVMEIKFKGVDNEDDHGRGDLGRLKKQKDHHNPHLILMMIPPHRLDNPGQGGQRKKRALDTNYCFR
;
A
#
# COMPACT_ATOMS: atom_id res chain seq x y z
N MET A 1 -28.28 -50.50 -65.27
CA MET A 1 -26.93 -49.97 -64.92
C MET A 1 -26.93 -48.53 -64.38
N LYS A 2 -27.68 -47.55 -64.95
CA LYS A 2 -27.62 -46.13 -64.51
C LYS A 2 -28.01 -45.87 -63.04
N MET A 3 -29.02 -46.56 -62.49
CA MET A 3 -29.46 -46.35 -61.10
C MET A 3 -28.46 -46.82 -60.03
N HIS A 4 -27.65 -47.83 -60.32
CA HIS A 4 -26.64 -48.33 -59.37
C HIS A 4 -25.43 -47.40 -59.29
N LEU A 5 -25.06 -46.78 -60.41
CA LEU A 5 -23.97 -45.80 -60.45
C LEU A 5 -24.32 -44.52 -59.67
N GLN A 6 -25.55 -44.03 -59.80
CA GLN A 6 -26.03 -42.85 -59.06
C GLN A 6 -26.08 -43.11 -57.54
N ARG A 7 -26.54 -44.31 -57.13
CA ARG A 7 -26.52 -44.71 -55.71
C ARG A 7 -25.10 -44.84 -55.17
N ALA A 8 -24.17 -45.42 -55.95
CA ALA A 8 -22.77 -45.53 -55.57
C ALA A 8 -22.11 -44.15 -55.41
N LEU A 9 -22.41 -43.21 -56.31
CA LEU A 9 -21.91 -41.83 -56.25
C LEU A 9 -22.43 -41.07 -55.01
N VAL A 10 -23.70 -41.26 -54.66
CA VAL A 10 -24.29 -40.67 -53.44
C VAL A 10 -23.64 -41.25 -52.18
N VAL A 11 -23.42 -42.57 -52.14
CA VAL A 11 -22.72 -43.22 -51.01
C VAL A 11 -21.28 -42.73 -50.89
N LEU A 12 -20.57 -42.59 -52.00
CA LEU A 12 -19.19 -42.08 -52.02
C LEU A 12 -19.13 -40.61 -51.57
N ALA A 13 -20.10 -39.79 -51.98
CA ALA A 13 -20.22 -38.41 -51.53
C ALA A 13 -20.50 -38.33 -50.02
N LEU A 14 -21.42 -39.15 -49.50
CA LEU A 14 -21.71 -39.21 -48.06
C LEU A 14 -20.50 -39.67 -47.23
N LEU A 15 -19.71 -40.63 -47.73
CA LEU A 15 -18.46 -41.07 -47.09
C LEU A 15 -17.40 -39.96 -47.06
N ASN A 16 -17.29 -39.18 -48.14
CA ASN A 16 -16.38 -38.02 -48.18
C ASN A 16 -16.84 -36.90 -47.24
N PHE A 17 -18.14 -36.63 -47.13
CA PHE A 17 -18.66 -35.65 -46.16
C PHE A 17 -18.46 -36.10 -44.71
N ALA A 18 -18.58 -37.40 -44.42
CA ALA A 18 -18.32 -37.96 -43.09
C ALA A 18 -16.84 -37.88 -42.69
N THR A 19 -15.92 -38.10 -43.63
CA THR A 19 -14.47 -37.98 -43.36
C THR A 19 -14.05 -36.52 -43.16
N VAL A 20 -14.65 -35.57 -43.89
CA VAL A 20 -14.42 -34.14 -43.69
C VAL A 20 -14.98 -33.65 -42.35
N SER A 21 -16.14 -34.11 -41.91
CA SER A 21 -16.70 -33.74 -40.60
C SER A 21 -15.89 -34.27 -39.42
N LEU A 22 -15.29 -35.47 -39.55
CA LEU A 22 -14.33 -36.01 -38.58
C LEU A 22 -13.02 -35.20 -38.51
N SER A 23 -12.59 -34.61 -39.64
CA SER A 23 -11.36 -33.79 -39.71
C SER A 23 -11.53 -32.33 -39.24
N LEU A 24 -12.77 -31.84 -39.10
CA LEU A 24 -13.09 -30.48 -38.63
C LEU A 24 -13.18 -30.36 -37.10
N SER A 25 -13.06 -31.46 -36.35
CA SER A 25 -13.03 -31.49 -34.89
C SER A 25 -11.59 -31.35 -34.36
N THR A 26 -10.92 -30.24 -34.65
CA THR A 26 -9.56 -29.94 -34.14
C THR A 26 -9.55 -29.42 -32.68
N CYS A 27 -10.68 -29.47 -31.98
CA CYS A 27 -10.72 -29.15 -30.55
C CYS A 27 -10.35 -30.40 -29.76
N THR A 28 -9.06 -30.56 -29.45
CA THR A 28 -8.63 -31.49 -28.40
C THR A 28 -9.41 -31.16 -27.14
N THR A 29 -10.06 -32.15 -26.53
CA THR A 29 -10.76 -31.97 -25.26
C THR A 29 -9.78 -31.41 -24.22
N LEU A 30 -10.01 -30.17 -23.81
CA LEU A 30 -9.15 -29.52 -22.82
C LEU A 30 -9.44 -30.15 -21.45
N ASP A 31 -8.51 -30.97 -20.97
CA ASP A 31 -8.57 -31.50 -19.61
C ASP A 31 -8.23 -30.38 -18.62
N PHE A 32 -9.27 -29.69 -18.17
CA PHE A 32 -9.18 -28.67 -17.13
C PHE A 32 -8.56 -29.20 -15.83
N GLY A 33 -8.68 -30.50 -15.53
CA GLY A 33 -8.05 -31.12 -14.36
C GLY A 33 -6.53 -31.12 -14.50
N HIS A 34 -6.00 -31.56 -15.64
CA HIS A 34 -4.57 -31.54 -15.93
C HIS A 34 -3.99 -30.12 -15.96
N ILE A 35 -4.70 -29.16 -16.56
CA ILE A 35 -4.30 -27.75 -16.60
C ILE A 35 -4.25 -27.16 -15.18
N LYS A 36 -5.29 -27.41 -14.37
CA LYS A 36 -5.32 -26.97 -12.96
C LYS A 36 -4.15 -27.56 -12.17
N LYS A 37 -3.87 -28.86 -12.32
CA LYS A 37 -2.74 -29.51 -11.63
C LYS A 37 -1.40 -28.90 -12.03
N LYS A 38 -1.16 -28.67 -13.33
CA LYS A 38 0.04 -27.97 -13.82
C LYS A 38 0.15 -26.56 -13.24
N ARG A 39 -0.96 -25.82 -13.16
CA ARG A 39 -0.98 -24.47 -12.60
C ARG A 39 -0.67 -24.46 -11.10
N VAL A 40 -1.21 -25.42 -10.34
CA VAL A 40 -0.92 -25.56 -8.90
C VAL A 40 0.57 -25.80 -8.67
N GLU A 41 1.19 -26.72 -9.42
CA GLU A 41 2.64 -26.97 -9.29
C GLU A 41 3.50 -25.77 -9.72
N ALA A 42 3.06 -25.03 -10.74
CA ALA A 42 3.72 -23.78 -11.15
C ALA A 42 3.64 -22.70 -10.05
N ILE A 43 2.45 -22.51 -9.45
CA ILE A 43 2.24 -21.56 -8.34
C ILE A 43 3.04 -21.98 -7.12
N ARG A 44 3.11 -23.28 -6.81
CA ARG A 44 3.93 -23.81 -5.72
C ARG A 44 5.40 -23.42 -5.90
N GLY A 45 5.96 -23.66 -7.09
CA GLY A 45 7.32 -23.23 -7.43
C GLY A 45 7.52 -21.72 -7.38
N GLN A 46 6.51 -20.95 -7.80
CA GLN A 46 6.53 -19.49 -7.75
C GLN A 46 6.57 -18.95 -6.33
N ILE A 47 5.72 -19.46 -5.42
CA ILE A 47 5.70 -19.05 -4.02
C ILE A 47 7.05 -19.35 -3.36
N LEU A 48 7.57 -20.56 -3.54
CA LEU A 48 8.87 -20.96 -3.00
C LEU A 48 10.01 -20.09 -3.54
N SER A 49 10.02 -19.81 -4.85
CA SER A 49 10.98 -18.92 -5.50
C SER A 49 10.92 -17.49 -4.95
N LYS A 50 9.71 -16.92 -4.77
CA LYS A 50 9.52 -15.58 -4.19
C LYS A 50 10.00 -15.50 -2.74
N LEU A 51 9.82 -16.56 -1.96
CA LEU A 51 10.27 -16.66 -0.56
C LEU A 51 11.75 -17.04 -0.42
N ARG A 52 12.42 -17.41 -1.52
CA ARG A 52 13.76 -18.05 -1.56
C ARG A 52 13.86 -19.31 -0.70
N LEU A 53 12.84 -20.16 -0.78
CA LEU A 53 12.80 -21.47 -0.13
C LEU A 53 12.93 -22.57 -1.17
N THR A 54 13.71 -23.60 -0.86
CA THR A 54 13.85 -24.80 -1.72
C THR A 54 12.71 -25.80 -1.50
N SER A 55 12.11 -25.79 -0.31
CA SER A 55 11.00 -26.64 0.10
C SER A 55 10.11 -25.91 1.13
N PRO A 56 8.84 -26.31 1.30
CA PRO A 56 7.99 -25.78 2.37
C PRO A 56 8.65 -25.98 3.75
N PRO A 57 8.60 -24.99 4.65
CA PRO A 57 9.09 -25.15 6.00
C PRO A 57 8.20 -26.11 6.79
N GLU A 58 8.72 -26.67 7.87
CA GLU A 58 7.96 -27.56 8.75
C GLU A 58 6.74 -26.83 9.33
N PRO A 59 5.56 -27.48 9.37
CA PRO A 59 4.36 -26.84 9.89
C PRO A 59 4.51 -26.57 11.39
N THR A 60 4.51 -25.29 11.76
CA THR A 60 4.40 -24.88 13.16
C THR A 60 3.05 -25.33 13.74
N VAL A 61 3.09 -25.96 14.91
CA VAL A 61 1.91 -26.50 15.65
C VAL A 61 1.03 -25.40 16.25
N MET A 62 1.17 -24.14 15.82
CA MET A 62 0.39 -23.03 16.35
C MET A 62 -1.05 -23.13 15.85
N THR A 63 -1.97 -23.46 16.76
CA THR A 63 -3.40 -23.61 16.48
C THR A 63 -4.13 -22.28 16.29
N HIS A 64 -3.57 -21.17 16.78
CA HIS A 64 -4.16 -19.84 16.64
C HIS A 64 -3.11 -18.80 16.22
N VAL A 65 -3.49 -17.94 15.27
CA VAL A 65 -2.68 -16.80 14.85
C VAL A 65 -2.94 -15.63 15.80
N PRO A 66 -1.90 -15.01 16.38
CA PRO A 66 -2.08 -13.85 17.25
C PRO A 66 -2.83 -12.71 16.54
N TYR A 67 -3.71 -12.04 17.27
CA TYR A 67 -4.54 -10.97 16.73
C TYR A 67 -3.70 -9.82 16.12
N GLN A 68 -2.53 -9.50 16.69
CA GLN A 68 -1.64 -8.47 16.16
C GLN A 68 -1.14 -8.80 14.75
N VAL A 69 -0.90 -10.07 14.45
CA VAL A 69 -0.48 -10.53 13.12
C VAL A 69 -1.65 -10.45 12.14
N LEU A 70 -2.85 -10.83 12.57
CA LEU A 70 -4.07 -10.69 11.75
C LEU A 70 -4.38 -9.22 11.44
N ALA A 71 -4.22 -8.32 12.42
CA ALA A 71 -4.40 -6.88 12.22
C ALA A 71 -3.39 -6.31 11.21
N LEU A 72 -2.12 -6.71 11.31
CA LEU A 72 -1.09 -6.34 10.35
C LEU A 72 -1.41 -6.85 8.94
N TYR A 73 -1.83 -8.12 8.82
CA TYR A 73 -2.24 -8.70 7.55
C TYR A 73 -3.39 -7.92 6.91
N ASN A 74 -4.44 -7.61 7.67
CA ASN A 74 -5.59 -6.85 7.16
C ASN A 74 -5.19 -5.45 6.69
N SER A 75 -4.37 -4.73 7.48
CA SER A 75 -3.89 -3.41 7.10
C SER A 75 -2.98 -3.46 5.87
N THR A 76 -2.16 -4.50 5.74
CA THR A 76 -1.30 -4.70 4.55
C THR A 76 -2.15 -5.01 3.32
N ARG A 77 -3.19 -5.84 3.44
CA ARG A 77 -4.09 -6.17 2.33
C ARG A 77 -4.80 -4.92 1.81
N GLU A 78 -5.41 -4.14 2.69
CA GLU A 78 -6.10 -2.89 2.33
C GLU A 78 -5.15 -1.88 1.68
N LEU A 79 -3.93 -1.72 2.21
CA LEU A 79 -2.90 -0.87 1.60
C LEU A 79 -2.55 -1.34 0.17
N LEU A 80 -2.36 -2.65 -0.02
CA LEU A 80 -2.01 -3.19 -1.34
C LEU A 80 -3.17 -3.04 -2.33
N GLU A 81 -4.41 -3.11 -1.89
CA GLU A 81 -5.60 -2.86 -2.71
C GLU A 81 -5.66 -1.38 -3.15
N GLU A 82 -5.44 -0.42 -2.22
CA GLU A 82 -5.33 1.02 -2.54
C GLU A 82 -4.24 1.28 -3.58
N MET A 83 -3.05 0.72 -3.37
CA MET A 83 -1.91 0.88 -4.28
C MET A 83 -2.14 0.28 -5.68
N HIS A 84 -2.88 -0.84 -5.78
CA HIS A 84 -3.21 -1.41 -7.09
C HIS A 84 -4.16 -0.50 -7.85
N GLY A 85 -5.14 0.12 -7.18
CA GLY A 85 -6.02 1.11 -7.80
C GLY A 85 -5.25 2.29 -8.39
N GLU A 86 -4.35 2.89 -7.62
CA GLU A 86 -3.51 4.02 -8.09
C GLU A 86 -2.57 3.62 -9.25
N ARG A 87 -2.09 2.36 -9.28
CA ARG A 87 -1.19 1.85 -10.34
C ARG A 87 -1.92 1.45 -11.61
N GLU A 88 -3.20 1.10 -11.55
CA GLU A 88 -4.02 0.90 -12.75
C GLU A 88 -4.32 2.23 -13.46
N GLU A 89 -4.36 3.34 -12.71
CA GLU A 89 -4.53 4.69 -13.25
C GLU A 89 -3.21 5.29 -13.80
N GLY A 90 -2.05 4.87 -13.27
CA GLY A 90 -0.73 5.32 -13.69
C GLY A 90 0.10 4.23 -14.38
N CYS A 91 0.32 4.33 -15.69
CA CYS A 91 1.13 3.38 -16.49
C CYS A 91 2.65 3.42 -16.20
N THR A 92 3.08 3.22 -14.95
CA THR A 92 4.51 3.11 -14.59
C THR A 92 4.87 1.65 -14.26
N GLN A 93 5.64 1.03 -15.17
CA GLN A 93 6.25 -0.29 -14.96
C GLN A 93 7.77 -0.14 -14.86
N GLU A 94 8.29 0.00 -13.64
CA GLU A 94 9.70 -0.31 -13.37
C GLU A 94 9.78 -1.69 -12.72
N ASN A 95 10.00 -2.71 -13.55
CA ASN A 95 10.07 -4.10 -13.10
C ASN A 95 11.50 -4.41 -12.64
N THR A 96 11.80 -4.08 -11.38
CA THR A 96 13.10 -4.37 -10.78
C THR A 96 13.15 -5.81 -10.27
N GLU A 97 14.31 -6.47 -10.34
CA GLU A 97 14.47 -7.83 -9.78
C GLU A 97 14.16 -7.88 -8.27
N SER A 98 14.40 -6.76 -7.57
CA SER A 98 13.98 -6.56 -6.20
C SER A 98 12.47 -6.66 -6.01
N GLU A 99 11.61 -6.25 -6.96
CA GLU A 99 10.15 -6.33 -6.86
C GLU A 99 9.66 -7.79 -6.81
N TYR A 100 10.37 -8.71 -7.46
CA TYR A 100 9.93 -10.11 -7.57
C TYR A 100 9.87 -10.84 -6.22
N TYR A 101 10.88 -10.65 -5.37
CA TYR A 101 11.01 -11.36 -4.10
C TYR A 101 10.05 -10.84 -3.03
N ALA A 102 9.61 -11.71 -2.12
CA ALA A 102 8.71 -11.33 -1.05
C ALA A 102 9.38 -10.36 -0.05
N LYS A 103 8.61 -9.38 0.41
CA LYS A 103 9.01 -8.40 1.42
C LYS A 103 8.52 -8.82 2.79
N GLU A 104 9.32 -8.54 3.81
CA GLU A 104 8.91 -8.62 5.20
C GLU A 104 8.25 -7.31 5.60
N ILE A 105 7.15 -7.40 6.35
CA ILE A 105 6.32 -6.26 6.73
C ILE A 105 6.58 -5.92 8.19
N HIS A 106 6.99 -4.67 8.44
CA HIS A 106 7.15 -4.14 9.78
C HIS A 106 6.16 -2.99 10.01
N LYS A 107 5.45 -3.04 11.15
CA LYS A 107 4.54 -1.97 11.57
C LYS A 107 5.14 -1.17 12.71
N PHE A 108 5.09 0.15 12.62
CA PHE A 108 5.50 1.07 13.67
C PHE A 108 4.36 1.98 14.04
N ASP A 109 3.77 1.76 15.21
CA ASP A 109 2.70 2.62 15.72
C ASP A 109 3.25 4.00 16.14
N MET A 110 2.43 5.04 16.00
CA MET A 110 2.77 6.40 16.42
C MET A 110 3.08 6.46 17.92
N ILE A 111 4.13 7.19 18.28
CA ILE A 111 4.45 7.50 19.67
C ILE A 111 3.66 8.72 20.10
N GLN A 112 2.84 8.56 21.14
CA GLN A 112 2.21 9.69 21.83
C GLN A 112 3.28 10.43 22.64
N GLY A 113 3.59 11.67 22.26
CA GLY A 113 4.52 12.54 22.98
C GLY A 113 3.86 13.86 23.36
N LEU A 114 4.24 14.42 24.51
CA LEU A 114 3.85 15.77 24.93
C LEU A 114 4.30 16.79 23.87
N ALA A 115 3.36 17.65 23.48
CA ALA A 115 3.53 18.73 22.50
C ALA A 115 4.40 19.89 23.04
N GLU A 116 5.45 19.60 23.82
CA GLU A 116 6.04 20.62 24.68
C GLU A 116 7.03 21.54 23.98
N HIS A 117 7.65 21.18 22.86
CA HIS A 117 8.65 22.05 22.22
C HIS A 117 8.45 22.07 20.71
N ASN A 118 7.63 22.97 20.19
CA ASN A 118 7.54 23.26 18.77
C ASN A 118 6.87 24.64 18.52
N GLU A 119 7.48 25.70 19.04
CA GLU A 119 7.11 27.07 18.68
C GLU A 119 7.51 27.36 17.21
N LEU A 120 6.57 27.24 16.29
CA LEU A 120 6.67 27.84 14.95
C LEU A 120 5.76 29.08 14.91
N ALA A 121 6.37 30.26 14.77
CA ALA A 121 5.69 31.56 14.83
C ALA A 121 4.82 31.92 13.61
N VAL A 122 4.61 31.01 12.65
CA VAL A 122 3.92 31.33 11.38
C VAL A 122 2.53 30.69 11.27
N CYS A 123 2.29 29.57 11.97
CA CYS A 123 0.96 28.97 12.10
C CYS A 123 0.79 28.44 13.53
N PRO A 124 -0.26 28.80 14.28
CA PRO A 124 -0.49 28.27 15.62
C PRO A 124 -0.68 26.73 15.55
N LYS A 125 0.37 25.98 15.94
CA LYS A 125 0.34 24.51 15.91
C LYS A 125 -0.69 23.96 16.89
N GLY A 126 -1.40 22.92 16.46
CA GLY A 126 -2.56 22.35 17.16
C GLY A 126 -3.91 22.81 16.60
N ILE A 127 -3.94 23.97 15.93
CA ILE A 127 -5.15 24.48 15.24
C ILE A 127 -5.10 24.14 13.75
N THR A 128 -3.92 24.23 13.12
CA THR A 128 -3.77 24.08 11.66
C THR A 128 -2.95 22.87 11.24
N SER A 129 -2.29 22.18 12.18
CA SER A 129 -1.42 21.04 11.89
C SER A 129 -1.34 20.03 13.03
N LYS A 130 -0.97 18.80 12.67
CA LYS A 130 -0.81 17.64 13.55
C LYS A 130 0.52 16.96 13.26
N VAL A 131 1.25 16.61 14.32
CA VAL A 131 2.59 16.02 14.25
C VAL A 131 2.55 14.54 14.64
N PHE A 132 3.25 13.71 13.87
CA PHE A 132 3.31 12.27 14.02
C PHE A 132 4.77 11.84 14.19
N ARG A 133 5.07 11.14 15.29
CA ARG A 133 6.43 10.66 15.60
C ARG A 133 6.47 9.15 15.66
N PHE A 134 7.57 8.57 15.18
CA PHE A 134 7.76 7.13 15.09
C PHE A 134 9.15 6.73 15.55
N ASN A 135 9.28 5.54 16.13
CA ASN A 135 10.57 4.97 16.48
C ASN A 135 10.85 3.75 15.59
N VAL A 136 11.66 3.96 14.55
CA VAL A 136 12.06 2.93 13.59
C VAL A 136 13.40 2.27 13.93
N SER A 137 13.88 2.43 15.17
CA SER A 137 15.22 1.97 15.58
C SER A 137 15.45 0.46 15.45
N SER A 138 14.39 -0.35 15.50
CA SER A 138 14.52 -1.81 15.38
C SER A 138 15.01 -2.27 14.00
N VAL A 139 14.85 -1.45 12.95
CA VAL A 139 15.21 -1.80 11.56
C VAL A 139 16.36 -0.97 11.00
N GLU A 140 16.95 -0.06 11.77
CA GLU A 140 18.08 0.81 11.37
C GLU A 140 19.27 0.01 10.82
N LYS A 141 19.55 -1.17 11.38
CA LYS A 141 20.66 -2.04 10.95
C LYS A 141 20.49 -2.56 9.52
N ASN A 142 19.26 -2.60 9.01
CA ASN A 142 18.90 -3.12 7.68
C ASN A 142 18.47 -2.00 6.73
N ARG A 143 19.02 -0.79 6.87
CA ARG A 143 18.63 0.42 6.12
C ARG A 143 18.62 0.28 4.59
N THR A 144 19.53 -0.51 4.02
CA THR A 144 19.62 -0.75 2.56
C THR A 144 18.49 -1.62 2.03
N ASN A 145 17.74 -2.24 2.92
CA ASN A 145 16.75 -3.26 2.58
C ASN A 145 15.35 -2.66 2.45
N LEU A 146 15.18 -1.38 2.77
CA LEU A 146 13.91 -0.71 2.66
C LEU A 146 13.49 -0.65 1.19
N PHE A 147 12.43 -1.38 0.86
CA PHE A 147 11.83 -1.37 -0.47
C PHE A 147 10.78 -0.26 -0.59
N ARG A 148 9.88 -0.16 0.39
CA ARG A 148 8.82 0.86 0.43
C ARG A 148 8.41 1.15 1.86
N ALA A 149 8.01 2.39 2.16
CA ALA A 149 7.41 2.78 3.43
C ALA A 149 6.15 3.61 3.20
N GLU A 150 5.07 3.23 3.87
CA GLU A 150 3.77 3.90 3.76
C GLU A 150 3.36 4.43 5.13
N PHE A 151 3.01 5.70 5.19
CA PHE A 151 2.39 6.30 6.36
C PHE A 151 0.87 6.19 6.24
N ARG A 152 0.25 5.55 7.24
CA ARG A 152 -1.20 5.34 7.28
C ARG A 152 -1.83 6.04 8.46
N VAL A 153 -2.94 6.73 8.18
CA VAL A 153 -3.76 7.41 9.18
C VAL A 153 -5.24 7.28 8.83
N LEU A 154 -6.08 7.02 9.83
CA LEU A 154 -7.52 6.88 9.63
C LEU A 154 -8.23 8.22 9.81
N ARG A 155 -8.79 8.76 8.73
CA ARG A 155 -9.71 9.90 8.79
C ARG A 155 -11.03 9.45 9.40
N VAL A 156 -11.57 10.25 10.31
CA VAL A 156 -12.90 10.04 10.89
C VAL A 156 -13.82 11.21 10.54
N PRO A 157 -15.14 10.97 10.38
CA PRO A 157 -16.09 12.04 10.11
C PRO A 157 -16.06 13.10 11.22
N ASN A 158 -16.08 14.38 10.84
CA ASN A 158 -16.25 15.48 11.77
C ASN A 158 -17.62 16.18 11.56
N PRO A 159 -18.67 15.79 12.32
CA PRO A 159 -20.01 16.39 12.16
C PRO A 159 -20.05 17.90 12.41
N SER A 160 -19.14 18.44 13.22
CA SER A 160 -19.08 19.88 13.54
C SER A 160 -18.32 20.71 12.50
N SER A 161 -17.74 20.07 11.49
CA SER A 161 -17.01 20.74 10.40
C SER A 161 -17.90 21.74 9.67
N LYS A 162 -17.44 22.96 9.40
CA LYS A 162 -18.21 23.96 8.65
C LYS A 162 -18.07 23.78 7.14
N ARG A 163 -16.93 23.26 6.69
CA ARG A 163 -16.62 22.97 5.29
C ARG A 163 -17.02 21.55 4.95
N ASN A 164 -17.25 21.27 3.66
CA ASN A 164 -17.51 19.92 3.16
C ASN A 164 -16.23 19.19 2.78
N GLU A 165 -15.22 19.92 2.33
CA GLU A 165 -13.94 19.41 1.85
C GLU A 165 -12.80 20.30 2.34
N GLN A 166 -11.64 19.71 2.63
CA GLN A 166 -10.44 20.42 3.03
C GLN A 166 -9.19 19.73 2.46
N ARG A 167 -8.25 20.54 1.96
CA ARG A 167 -6.95 20.06 1.47
C ARG A 167 -5.96 19.92 2.61
N ILE A 168 -5.37 18.73 2.73
CA ILE A 168 -4.26 18.46 3.63
C ILE A 168 -2.97 18.27 2.85
N GLU A 169 -1.86 18.58 3.49
CA GLU A 169 -0.52 18.45 2.97
C GLU A 169 0.34 17.73 4.03
N LEU A 170 1.11 16.75 3.59
CA LEU A 170 2.05 15.99 4.41
C LEU A 170 3.46 16.54 4.20
N PHE A 171 4.15 16.78 5.31
CA PHE A 171 5.52 17.25 5.35
C PHE A 171 6.41 16.35 6.21
N GLN A 172 7.68 16.24 5.82
CA GLN A 172 8.77 15.79 6.69
C GLN A 172 9.25 16.97 7.54
N ILE A 173 9.36 16.77 8.85
CA ILE A 173 9.92 17.78 9.76
C ILE A 173 11.45 17.74 9.65
N LEU A 174 12.05 18.91 9.41
CA LEU A 174 13.50 19.07 9.31
C LEU A 174 14.03 19.82 10.53
N ARG A 175 15.31 19.60 10.85
CA ARG A 175 15.97 20.38 11.89
C ARG A 175 16.11 21.82 11.35
N PRO A 176 15.67 22.85 12.11
CA PRO A 176 15.90 24.22 11.71
C PRO A 176 17.40 24.48 11.59
N ASP A 177 17.85 24.90 10.42
CA ASP A 177 19.20 25.40 10.14
C ASP A 177 19.05 26.75 9.42
N GLU A 178 20.04 27.64 9.52
CA GLU A 178 19.95 29.04 9.05
C GLU A 178 19.63 29.17 7.55
N HIS A 179 19.78 28.08 6.78
CA HIS A 179 19.57 28.06 5.32
C HIS A 179 18.56 27.00 4.83
N ILE A 180 17.93 26.22 5.71
CA ILE A 180 17.04 25.12 5.30
C ILE A 180 15.63 25.34 5.84
N ALA A 181 14.64 25.20 4.96
CA ALA A 181 13.23 25.25 5.34
C ALA A 181 12.93 24.22 6.46
N LYS A 182 12.11 24.62 7.43
CA LYS A 182 11.79 23.79 8.61
C LYS A 182 11.02 22.50 8.28
N GLN A 183 10.51 22.39 7.05
CA GLN A 183 9.71 21.26 6.59
C GLN A 183 9.92 21.02 5.09
N ARG A 184 9.82 19.76 4.66
CA ARG A 184 9.89 19.34 3.25
C ARG A 184 8.56 18.72 2.84
N TYR A 185 7.96 19.22 1.77
CA TYR A 185 6.70 18.71 1.23
C TYR A 185 6.87 17.27 0.71
N ILE A 186 5.89 16.42 0.99
CA ILE A 186 5.82 15.04 0.50
C ILE A 186 4.65 14.87 -0.47
N GLY A 187 3.44 15.29 -0.07
CA GLY A 187 2.24 15.10 -0.86
C GLY A 187 1.02 15.79 -0.25
N GLY A 188 -0.10 15.80 -0.96
CA GLY A 188 -1.35 16.38 -0.45
C GLY A 188 -2.58 15.68 -1.00
N LYS A 189 -3.68 15.74 -0.26
CA LYS A 189 -4.97 15.15 -0.63
C LYS A 189 -6.10 16.12 -0.30
N ASN A 190 -7.12 16.18 -1.16
CA ASN A 190 -8.37 16.87 -0.86
C ASN A 190 -9.36 15.85 -0.29
N LEU A 191 -9.93 16.14 0.87
CA LEU A 191 -10.68 15.15 1.64
C LEU A 191 -12.01 15.71 2.12
N PRO A 192 -13.09 14.93 2.07
CA PRO A 192 -14.35 15.33 2.68
C PRO A 192 -14.21 15.34 4.20
N THR A 193 -14.63 16.41 4.83
CA THR A 193 -14.54 16.57 6.30
C THR A 193 -15.60 15.75 7.04
N ARG A 194 -16.79 15.60 6.45
CA ARG A 194 -17.95 14.87 6.99
C ARG A 194 -18.17 13.50 6.36
N GLY A 195 -17.32 13.08 5.42
CA GLY A 195 -17.44 11.80 4.73
C GLY A 195 -17.20 10.60 5.65
N THR A 196 -17.47 9.39 5.16
CA THR A 196 -17.25 8.12 5.87
C THR A 196 -15.82 7.96 6.37
N ALA A 197 -15.58 7.18 7.42
CA ALA A 197 -14.21 6.91 7.86
C ALA A 197 -13.40 6.20 6.76
N GLU A 198 -12.15 6.58 6.60
CA GLU A 198 -11.33 6.21 5.45
C GLU A 198 -9.85 6.20 5.82
N TRP A 199 -9.12 5.17 5.38
CA TRP A 199 -7.68 5.12 5.54
C TRP A 199 -7.02 6.00 4.49
N LEU A 200 -6.06 6.80 4.94
CA LEU A 200 -5.21 7.60 4.08
C LEU A 200 -3.81 7.01 4.12
N SER A 201 -3.24 6.82 2.93
CA SER A 201 -1.89 6.31 2.74
C SER A 201 -1.02 7.35 2.00
N PHE A 202 0.23 7.50 2.42
CA PHE A 202 1.23 8.36 1.80
C PHE A 202 2.57 7.61 1.69
N ASP A 203 3.14 7.60 0.49
CA ASP A 203 4.48 7.07 0.28
C ASP A 203 5.50 8.00 0.96
N VAL A 204 6.14 7.47 2.00
CA VAL A 204 7.18 8.15 2.78
C VAL A 204 8.51 7.41 2.68
N THR A 205 8.69 6.60 1.63
CA THR A 205 9.87 5.74 1.44
C THR A 205 11.17 6.51 1.55
N ASP A 206 11.29 7.65 0.85
CA ASP A 206 12.51 8.47 0.87
C ASP A 206 12.76 9.10 2.24
N THR A 207 11.70 9.56 2.91
CA THR A 207 11.77 10.15 4.25
C THR A 207 12.24 9.13 5.28
N VAL A 208 11.65 7.92 5.27
CA VAL A 208 12.05 6.84 6.17
C VAL A 208 13.46 6.34 5.84
N ARG A 209 13.86 6.30 4.56
CA ARG A 209 15.23 5.96 4.16
C ARG A 209 16.23 6.94 4.77
N GLU A 210 15.92 8.23 4.79
CA GLU A 210 16.75 9.26 5.44
C GLU A 210 16.86 9.00 6.94
N TRP A 211 15.75 8.68 7.62
CA TRP A 211 15.73 8.36 9.05
C TRP A 211 16.57 7.14 9.41
N LEU A 212 16.56 6.10 8.57
CA LEU A 212 17.37 4.89 8.76
C LEU A 212 18.86 5.12 8.47
N LEU A 213 19.19 6.13 7.64
CA LEU A 213 20.58 6.54 7.38
C LEU A 213 21.13 7.41 8.52
N ARG A 214 20.32 8.35 9.01
CA ARG A 214 20.66 9.35 10.02
C ARG A 214 19.57 9.41 11.08
N ARG A 215 19.82 8.80 12.24
CA ARG A 215 18.82 8.71 13.31
C ARG A 215 18.34 10.08 13.79
N GLU A 216 19.23 11.06 13.81
CA GLU A 216 18.98 12.45 14.20
C GLU A 216 18.05 13.21 13.24
N SER A 217 17.83 12.69 12.03
CA SER A 217 16.89 13.26 11.05
C SER A 217 15.43 12.83 11.30
N ASN A 218 15.19 11.86 12.18
CA ASN A 218 13.86 11.41 12.55
C ASN A 218 13.19 12.39 13.53
N LEU A 219 12.62 13.45 12.99
CA LEU A 219 11.85 14.45 13.75
C LEU A 219 10.33 14.27 13.63
N GLY A 220 9.90 13.33 12.78
CA GLY A 220 8.51 13.01 12.51
C GLY A 220 7.95 13.62 11.23
N LEU A 221 6.66 13.40 11.04
CA LEU A 221 5.85 13.94 9.94
C LEU A 221 4.88 14.98 10.49
N GLU A 222 4.49 15.92 9.65
CA GLU A 222 3.46 16.92 9.96
C GLU A 222 2.40 16.89 8.86
N ILE A 223 1.15 16.65 9.24
CA ILE A 223 0.02 16.97 8.36
C ILE A 223 -0.40 18.39 8.71
N SER A 224 -0.44 19.27 7.72
CA SER A 224 -0.99 20.61 7.87
C SER A 224 -2.03 20.88 6.80
N ILE A 225 -2.90 21.84 7.06
CA ILE A 225 -3.72 22.45 6.02
C ILE A 225 -2.87 23.40 5.19
N HIS A 226 -3.30 23.67 3.96
CA HIS A 226 -2.73 24.77 3.18
C HIS A 226 -3.00 26.09 3.93
N CYS A 227 -1.97 26.87 4.21
CA CYS A 227 -2.11 28.21 4.77
C CYS A 227 -1.98 29.23 3.63
N PRO A 228 -3.09 29.68 3.02
CA PRO A 228 -2.99 30.73 2.03
C PRO A 228 -2.56 32.03 2.73
N CYS A 229 -1.57 32.74 2.19
CA CYS A 229 -1.20 34.07 2.70
C CYS A 229 -2.38 35.07 2.59
N HIS A 230 -3.33 34.79 1.69
CA HIS A 230 -4.48 35.63 1.37
C HIS A 230 -5.72 34.75 1.14
N THR A 231 -6.80 34.97 1.89
CA THR A 231 -8.10 34.34 1.59
C THR A 231 -8.93 35.31 0.76
N PHE A 232 -9.32 34.91 -0.46
CA PHE A 232 -10.19 35.71 -1.31
C PHE A 232 -11.65 35.41 -0.98
N GLN A 233 -12.39 36.43 -0.59
CA GLN A 233 -13.84 36.33 -0.46
C GLN A 233 -14.52 36.35 -1.84
N PRO A 234 -15.75 35.81 -1.98
CA PRO A 234 -16.50 35.82 -3.24
C PRO A 234 -16.78 37.23 -3.79
N ASN A 235 -16.71 38.25 -2.93
CA ASN A 235 -16.86 39.66 -3.28
C ASN A 235 -15.54 40.30 -3.79
N GLY A 236 -14.43 39.56 -3.82
CA GLY A 236 -13.11 40.03 -4.27
C GLY A 236 -12.22 40.60 -3.17
N ASP A 237 -12.69 40.65 -1.92
CA ASP A 237 -11.88 41.16 -0.81
C ASP A 237 -10.80 40.17 -0.40
N ILE A 238 -9.59 40.68 -0.16
CA ILE A 238 -8.47 39.91 0.39
C ILE A 238 -8.56 39.99 1.91
N LEU A 239 -8.90 38.87 2.55
CA LEU A 239 -8.78 38.74 3.99
C LEU A 239 -7.42 38.18 4.35
N GLU A 240 -6.59 39.06 4.88
CA GLU A 240 -5.34 38.74 5.54
C GLU A 240 -5.63 38.18 6.94
N ASN A 241 -4.86 37.18 7.39
CA ASN A 241 -4.94 36.60 8.74
C ASN A 241 -6.22 35.83 9.14
N ILE A 242 -7.05 35.34 8.21
CA ILE A 242 -7.96 34.23 8.56
C ILE A 242 -7.12 32.96 8.65
N HIS A 243 -6.76 32.56 9.86
CA HIS A 243 -6.20 31.23 10.09
C HIS A 243 -7.31 30.20 9.87
N GLU A 244 -7.23 29.49 8.75
CA GLU A 244 -8.03 28.28 8.55
C GLU A 244 -7.72 27.28 9.68
N VAL A 245 -8.73 26.57 10.16
CA VAL A 245 -8.58 25.54 11.19
C VAL A 245 -8.63 24.18 10.53
N MET A 246 -7.82 23.23 11.00
CA MET A 246 -7.92 21.84 10.57
C MET A 246 -9.24 21.25 11.10
N GLU A 247 -10.21 21.11 10.20
CA GLU A 247 -11.51 20.50 10.51
C GLU A 247 -11.47 18.97 10.29
N ILE A 248 -10.44 18.47 9.60
CA ILE A 248 -10.21 17.03 9.43
C ILE A 248 -9.72 16.40 10.74
N LYS A 249 -10.41 15.34 11.16
CA LYS A 249 -10.09 14.54 12.35
C LYS A 249 -9.46 13.20 11.97
N PHE A 250 -8.52 12.76 12.80
CA PHE A 250 -7.81 11.49 12.69
C PHE A 250 -7.97 10.67 13.97
N LYS A 251 -8.29 9.39 13.82
CA LYS A 251 -8.44 8.48 14.96
C LYS A 251 -7.10 8.31 15.68
N GLY A 252 -7.14 8.35 17.02
CA GLY A 252 -5.94 8.22 17.87
C GLY A 252 -5.07 9.47 17.96
N VAL A 253 -5.47 10.58 17.33
CA VAL A 253 -4.80 11.88 17.40
C VAL A 253 -5.73 12.93 18.01
N ASP A 254 -6.92 13.08 17.42
CA ASP A 254 -7.95 13.93 18.01
C ASP A 254 -8.54 13.17 19.19
N ASN A 255 -8.43 13.76 20.38
CA ASN A 255 -9.04 13.25 21.60
C ASN A 255 -10.57 13.20 21.39
N GLU A 256 -11.06 12.06 20.93
CA GLU A 256 -12.43 11.65 21.19
C GLU A 256 -12.45 11.29 22.68
N ASP A 257 -13.32 11.94 23.45
CA ASP A 257 -13.52 11.80 24.89
C ASP A 257 -13.71 10.33 25.33
N ASP A 258 -12.63 9.57 25.40
CA ASP A 258 -12.58 8.26 26.06
C ASP A 258 -11.59 8.38 27.23
N HIS A 259 -11.90 9.33 28.14
CA HIS A 259 -11.41 9.29 29.52
C HIS A 259 -12.01 8.06 30.21
N GLY A 260 -11.58 6.87 29.77
CA GLY A 260 -11.96 5.59 30.33
C GLY A 260 -11.49 5.50 31.77
N ARG A 261 -12.42 5.73 32.70
CA ARG A 261 -12.27 5.42 34.12
C ARG A 261 -12.17 3.90 34.28
N GLY A 262 -11.09 3.39 34.87
CA GLY A 262 -10.97 2.02 35.37
C GLY A 262 -10.56 0.94 34.34
N ASP A 263 -11.09 -0.28 34.53
CA ASP A 263 -10.69 -1.59 33.95
C ASP A 263 -10.71 -1.69 32.40
N LEU A 264 -11.07 -0.62 31.71
CA LEU A 264 -11.13 -0.51 30.24
C LEU A 264 -9.74 -0.34 29.57
N GLY A 265 -8.67 -0.16 30.35
CA GLY A 265 -7.30 -0.07 29.83
C GLY A 265 -6.86 -1.29 29.01
N ARG A 266 -7.43 -2.48 29.28
CA ARG A 266 -7.14 -3.71 28.53
C ARG A 266 -7.79 -3.74 27.15
N LEU A 267 -8.98 -3.14 26.99
CA LEU A 267 -9.65 -2.92 25.69
C LEU A 267 -8.93 -1.84 24.86
N LYS A 268 -8.23 -0.90 25.52
CA LYS A 268 -7.44 0.16 24.89
C LYS A 268 -6.32 -0.39 24.01
N LYS A 269 -5.61 -1.44 24.48
CA LYS A 269 -4.58 -2.16 23.70
C LYS A 269 -5.11 -2.80 22.40
N GLN A 270 -6.40 -3.08 22.33
CA GLN A 270 -7.04 -3.64 21.14
C GLN A 270 -7.49 -2.52 20.16
N LYS A 271 -7.77 -1.31 20.67
CA LYS A 271 -8.11 -0.12 19.87
C LYS A 271 -6.91 0.57 19.23
N ASP A 272 -5.69 0.33 19.73
CA ASP A 272 -4.44 0.96 19.25
C ASP A 272 -4.10 0.67 17.78
N HIS A 273 -4.74 -0.32 17.14
CA HIS A 273 -4.46 -0.64 15.74
C HIS A 273 -4.96 0.39 14.73
N HIS A 274 -5.91 1.23 15.12
CA HIS A 274 -6.41 2.32 14.25
C HIS A 274 -5.63 3.62 14.43
N ASN A 275 -4.61 3.62 15.30
CA ASN A 275 -3.74 4.77 15.45
C ASN A 275 -2.88 4.93 14.19
N PRO A 276 -2.41 6.16 13.93
CA PRO A 276 -1.49 6.40 12.84
C PRO A 276 -0.25 5.50 12.98
N HIS A 277 0.22 4.94 11.87
CA HIS A 277 1.34 4.00 11.89
C HIS A 277 2.10 4.03 10.56
N LEU A 278 3.33 3.54 10.58
CA LEU A 278 4.11 3.26 9.38
C LEU A 278 4.06 1.77 9.07
N ILE A 279 3.97 1.44 7.79
CA ILE A 279 4.18 0.09 7.26
C ILE A 279 5.43 0.12 6.39
N LEU A 280 6.48 -0.58 6.83
CA LEU A 280 7.72 -0.73 6.09
C LEU A 280 7.75 -2.10 5.41
N MET A 281 7.96 -2.11 4.10
CA MET A 281 8.22 -3.29 3.30
C MET A 281 9.74 -3.41 3.12
N MET A 282 10.33 -4.41 3.74
CA MET A 282 11.77 -4.62 3.79
C MET A 282 12.15 -5.90 3.05
N ILE A 283 13.31 -5.93 2.39
CA ILE A 283 13.88 -7.17 1.84
C ILE A 283 14.67 -7.87 2.96
N PRO A 284 14.29 -9.08 3.38
CA PRO A 284 15.07 -9.78 4.40
C PRO A 284 16.53 -9.95 3.98
N PRO A 285 17.52 -9.80 4.88
CA PRO A 285 18.93 -9.87 4.53
C PRO A 285 19.33 -11.16 3.80
N HIS A 286 18.76 -12.31 4.20
CA HIS A 286 18.98 -13.61 3.55
C HIS A 286 18.42 -13.68 2.12
N ARG A 287 17.63 -12.69 1.69
CA ARG A 287 17.10 -12.55 0.33
C ARG A 287 17.80 -11.47 -0.49
N LEU A 288 18.83 -10.82 0.06
CA LEU A 288 19.74 -10.00 -0.73
C LEU A 288 20.77 -10.91 -1.40
N ASP A 289 21.25 -10.52 -2.58
CA ASP A 289 22.15 -11.35 -3.35
C ASP A 289 23.48 -11.59 -2.63
N ASN A 290 23.94 -12.84 -2.65
CA ASN A 290 25.36 -13.12 -2.68
C ASN A 290 25.82 -12.77 -4.11
N PRO A 291 26.83 -11.89 -4.32
CA PRO A 291 27.29 -11.50 -5.65
C PRO A 291 28.03 -12.61 -6.44
N GLY A 292 27.72 -13.89 -6.18
CA GLY A 292 28.52 -15.04 -6.63
C GLY A 292 27.78 -16.23 -7.23
N GLN A 293 26.45 -16.24 -7.40
CA GLN A 293 25.78 -17.43 -7.98
C GLN A 293 24.66 -17.09 -8.99
N GLY A 294 25.02 -17.19 -10.28
CA GLY A 294 24.18 -17.86 -11.28
C GLY A 294 23.30 -16.98 -12.19
N GLY A 295 23.83 -16.67 -13.38
CA GLY A 295 23.10 -16.50 -14.65
C GLY A 295 21.75 -15.76 -14.64
N GLN A 296 21.78 -14.49 -15.01
CA GLN A 296 20.59 -13.68 -15.31
C GLN A 296 19.73 -14.33 -16.41
N ARG A 297 18.70 -15.05 -15.99
CA ARG A 297 17.59 -15.47 -16.84
C ARG A 297 16.39 -14.61 -16.48
N LYS A 298 16.02 -13.66 -17.34
CA LYS A 298 14.77 -12.89 -17.18
C LYS A 298 13.59 -13.87 -17.07
N LYS A 299 13.01 -13.99 -15.87
CA LYS A 299 11.87 -14.86 -15.61
C LYS A 299 10.59 -14.08 -15.91
N ARG A 300 9.72 -14.66 -16.73
CA ARG A 300 8.46 -14.04 -17.16
C ARG A 300 7.49 -13.96 -15.97
N ALA A 301 6.98 -12.77 -15.69
CA ALA A 301 5.80 -12.59 -14.85
C ALA A 301 4.56 -13.07 -15.64
N LEU A 302 3.64 -13.77 -14.97
CA LEU A 302 2.40 -14.26 -15.58
C LEU A 302 1.31 -13.16 -15.69
N ASP A 303 1.47 -12.05 -14.96
CA ASP A 303 0.54 -10.92 -14.93
C ASP A 303 1.09 -9.71 -15.68
N THR A 304 1.80 -9.91 -16.79
CA THR A 304 1.99 -8.82 -17.74
C THR A 304 0.64 -8.58 -18.42
N ASN A 305 -0.18 -7.71 -17.82
CA ASN A 305 -1.26 -7.06 -18.56
C ASN A 305 -0.61 -6.34 -19.73
N TYR A 306 -0.82 -6.89 -20.93
CA TYR A 306 -0.39 -6.24 -22.17
C TYR A 306 -1.33 -5.05 -22.38
N CYS A 307 -0.88 -3.85 -21.99
CA CYS A 307 -1.49 -2.62 -22.45
C CYS A 307 -1.13 -2.47 -23.94
N PHE A 308 -2.07 -2.83 -24.81
CA PHE A 308 -1.98 -2.46 -26.22
C PHE A 308 -2.31 -0.97 -26.33
N ARG A 309 -1.40 -0.22 -26.97
CA ARG A 309 -1.61 1.18 -27.33
C ARG A 309 -2.50 1.30 -28.56
#